data_AF-A0A0S4ITM4-F1
#
_entry.id   AF-A0A0S4ITM4-F1
#
_cell.length_a   1.000
_cell.length_b   1.000
_cell.length_c   1.000
_cell.angle_alpha   90.00
_cell.angle_beta   90.00
_cell.angle_gamma   90.00
#
_symmetry.space_group_name_H-M   'P 1'
#
loop_
_entity.id
_entity.type
_entity.pdbx_description
1 polymer ?
#
loop_
_entity_poly.entity_id
_entity_poly.type
_entity_poly.pdbx_seq_one_letter_code
_entity_poly.pdbx_strand_id
1 'polypeptide(L)'
;MTNGVPTFLDAPLQLSFGDEFGASQRGTVMGNLLVFIIVGIVSFAAAVVHRACRMGSKKPTPSFDKTLMLQSAAALRLPGATIVIVVLLLDSLVASSVLLVGYGTSASDIALGAFGLLVVAVLLIATCYILDPRPLAFQAIPVALEQITVSAELIRSHGMRTRIAALWDRFTTPGNKWEARTLRRKGNSLFVEHFGYLFEGCRGGRHWWIIVEATTTIVVSTLSCVVPDSEAACVTRAWIALALMILVFVACVAAWPMNTHIETGTAILLLCAQVIVVVCAIGGVGNVADIIGLSVSISSAAVALLPIAWWMISLLQTCWSWNEKKAPRDLLLDMRLRCLSPADLSASNNMLRRDSDTLPDKAMSIVWTRELVVTSESFRWSCGQQLVVTTSSDSLRVMIELICDTRRSK
;
A
#
# COMPACT_ATOMS: atom_id res chain seq x y z
N MET A 1 -7.85 -45.67 1.25
CA MET A 1 -8.83 -44.98 0.38
C MET A 1 -10.11 -44.82 1.15
N THR A 2 -10.21 -43.74 1.95
CA THR A 2 -11.44 -43.34 2.62
C THR A 2 -12.02 -42.19 1.82
N ASN A 3 -13.32 -42.25 1.54
CA ASN A 3 -14.13 -41.19 0.95
C ASN A 3 -14.15 -39.98 1.92
N GLY A 4 -13.04 -39.27 1.99
CA GLY A 4 -12.89 -38.07 2.79
C GLY A 4 -13.77 -36.99 2.19
N VAL A 5 -14.71 -36.52 2.99
CA VAL A 5 -15.46 -35.27 2.79
C VAL A 5 -14.49 -34.21 2.22
N PRO A 6 -14.83 -33.52 1.11
CA PRO A 6 -13.97 -32.49 0.58
C PRO A 6 -13.67 -31.48 1.70
N THR A 7 -12.41 -31.32 2.06
CA THR A 7 -11.96 -30.29 2.99
C THR A 7 -12.37 -28.95 2.37
N PHE A 8 -13.45 -28.37 2.88
CA PHE A 8 -14.08 -27.12 2.43
C PHE A 8 -13.17 -25.88 2.55
N LEU A 9 -11.87 -26.06 2.81
CA LEU A 9 -10.98 -25.05 3.40
C LEU A 9 -9.68 -24.79 2.63
N ASP A 10 -9.35 -25.55 1.59
CA ASP A 10 -7.99 -25.48 1.01
C ASP A 10 -7.82 -24.44 -0.12
N ALA A 11 -8.92 -23.89 -0.65
CA ALA A 11 -8.87 -22.93 -1.77
C ALA A 11 -9.84 -21.76 -1.58
N PRO A 12 -9.37 -20.50 -1.55
CA PRO A 12 -10.20 -19.32 -1.25
C PRO A 12 -11.31 -19.08 -2.28
N LEU A 13 -11.14 -19.57 -3.52
CA LEU A 13 -12.12 -19.42 -4.60
C LEU A 13 -13.07 -20.61 -4.73
N GLN A 14 -12.77 -21.73 -4.08
CA GLN A 14 -13.55 -22.99 -4.13
C GLN A 14 -13.96 -23.42 -5.56
N LEU A 15 -13.20 -23.00 -6.58
CA LEU A 15 -13.43 -23.39 -7.96
C LEU A 15 -12.92 -24.82 -8.18
N SER A 16 -13.70 -25.63 -8.89
CA SER A 16 -13.32 -26.99 -9.27
C SER A 16 -13.68 -27.26 -10.73
N PHE A 17 -12.74 -27.79 -11.52
CA PHE A 17 -12.97 -28.10 -12.94
C PHE A 17 -12.48 -29.51 -13.30
N GLY A 18 -13.27 -30.23 -14.11
CA GLY A 18 -12.91 -31.55 -14.64
C GLY A 18 -13.17 -32.70 -13.67
N ASP A 19 -12.55 -33.85 -13.96
CA ASP A 19 -12.72 -35.09 -13.19
C ASP A 19 -12.37 -34.94 -11.70
N GLU A 20 -13.02 -35.74 -10.86
CA GLU A 20 -12.98 -35.63 -9.39
C GLU A 20 -11.56 -35.59 -8.81
N PHE A 21 -10.63 -36.34 -9.40
CA PHE A 21 -9.22 -36.30 -9.00
C PHE A 21 -8.54 -35.05 -9.56
N GLY A 22 -8.26 -34.10 -8.67
CA GLY A 22 -7.54 -32.87 -8.96
C GLY A 22 -8.36 -31.70 -9.49
N ALA A 23 -9.68 -31.84 -9.56
CA ALA A 23 -10.57 -30.75 -9.97
C ALA A 23 -10.39 -29.47 -9.13
N SER A 24 -10.27 -29.62 -7.81
CA SER A 24 -10.07 -28.50 -6.89
C SER A 24 -8.74 -27.79 -7.11
N GLN A 25 -7.64 -28.53 -7.36
CA GLN A 25 -6.34 -27.91 -7.61
C GLN A 25 -6.33 -27.17 -8.95
N ARG A 26 -6.91 -27.76 -10.01
CA ARG A 26 -7.09 -27.09 -11.31
C ARG A 26 -7.86 -25.77 -11.16
N GLY A 27 -8.98 -25.81 -10.46
CA GLY A 27 -9.80 -24.61 -10.24
C GLY A 27 -9.13 -23.58 -9.34
N THR A 28 -8.29 -23.99 -8.41
CA THR A 28 -7.47 -23.05 -7.61
C THR A 28 -6.42 -22.35 -8.46
N VAL A 29 -5.66 -23.09 -9.28
CA VAL A 29 -4.66 -22.48 -10.17
C VAL A 29 -5.35 -21.54 -11.17
N MET A 30 -6.40 -21.98 -11.87
CA MET A 30 -7.12 -21.10 -12.82
C MET A 30 -7.81 -19.94 -12.15
N GLY A 31 -8.45 -20.17 -11.01
CA GLY A 31 -9.09 -19.13 -10.22
C GLY A 31 -8.11 -18.05 -9.82
N ASN A 32 -6.97 -18.43 -9.23
CA ASN A 32 -5.96 -17.48 -8.77
C ASN A 32 -5.36 -16.69 -9.94
N LEU A 33 -5.07 -17.34 -11.07
CA LEU A 33 -4.60 -16.66 -12.27
C LEU A 33 -5.65 -15.68 -12.83
N LEU A 34 -6.93 -16.08 -12.84
CA LEU A 34 -8.02 -15.20 -13.25
C LEU A 34 -8.14 -14.00 -12.31
N VAL A 35 -8.00 -14.19 -11.00
CA VAL A 35 -8.00 -13.09 -10.03
C VAL A 35 -6.83 -12.15 -10.28
N PHE A 36 -5.62 -12.65 -10.58
CA PHE A 36 -4.50 -11.78 -10.97
C PHE A 36 -4.81 -10.95 -12.21
N ILE A 37 -5.45 -11.54 -13.23
CA ILE A 37 -5.87 -10.82 -14.43
C ILE A 37 -6.90 -9.74 -14.09
N ILE A 38 -7.94 -10.09 -13.32
CA ILE A 38 -9.00 -9.15 -12.91
C ILE A 38 -8.40 -8.00 -12.10
N VAL A 39 -7.56 -8.28 -11.12
CA VAL A 39 -6.88 -7.28 -10.30
C VAL A 39 -6.01 -6.37 -11.17
N GLY A 40 -5.31 -6.94 -12.16
CA GLY A 40 -4.55 -6.16 -13.15
C GLY A 40 -5.43 -5.21 -13.96
N ILE A 41 -6.58 -5.70 -14.47
CA ILE A 41 -7.55 -4.90 -15.24
C ILE A 41 -8.17 -3.80 -14.37
N VAL A 42 -8.60 -4.12 -13.15
CA VAL A 42 -9.19 -3.17 -12.21
C VAL A 42 -8.18 -2.08 -11.82
N SER A 43 -6.93 -2.48 -11.55
CA SER A 43 -5.85 -1.53 -11.26
C SER A 43 -5.58 -0.60 -12.45
N PHE A 44 -5.54 -1.16 -13.66
CA PHE A 44 -5.39 -0.37 -14.88
C PHE A 44 -6.56 0.60 -15.09
N ALA A 45 -7.80 0.13 -14.94
CA ALA A 45 -8.99 0.95 -15.06
C ALA A 45 -9.01 2.09 -14.02
N ALA A 46 -8.63 1.81 -12.77
CA ALA A 46 -8.52 2.81 -11.72
C ALA A 46 -7.48 3.88 -12.07
N ALA A 47 -6.31 3.50 -12.60
CA ALA A 47 -5.30 4.45 -13.07
C ALA A 47 -5.81 5.34 -14.21
N VAL A 48 -6.58 4.77 -15.15
CA VAL A 48 -7.21 5.52 -16.26
C VAL A 48 -8.28 6.49 -15.75
N VAL A 49 -9.16 6.04 -14.85
CA VAL A 49 -10.20 6.89 -14.24
C VAL A 49 -9.57 8.03 -13.45
N HIS A 50 -8.57 7.74 -12.62
CA HIS A 50 -7.85 8.77 -11.87
C HIS A 50 -7.18 9.79 -12.79
N ARG A 51 -6.58 9.34 -13.91
CA ARG A 51 -6.05 10.24 -14.95
C ARG A 51 -7.14 11.12 -15.53
N ALA A 52 -8.28 10.55 -15.91
CA ALA A 52 -9.41 11.29 -16.49
C ALA A 52 -9.96 12.34 -15.50
N CYS A 53 -10.07 11.98 -14.22
CA CYS A 53 -10.45 12.90 -13.14
C CYS A 53 -9.40 14.00 -12.93
N ARG A 54 -8.09 13.71 -13.03
CA ARG A 54 -7.07 14.73 -12.84
C ARG A 54 -6.96 15.71 -14.01
N MET A 55 -7.20 15.25 -15.24
CA MET A 55 -7.01 16.05 -16.46
C MET A 55 -8.16 17.02 -16.79
N GLY A 56 -9.29 16.95 -16.07
CA GLY A 56 -10.31 18.00 -16.02
C GLY A 56 -10.54 18.83 -17.28
N SER A 57 -11.38 18.34 -18.20
CA SER A 57 -11.97 19.05 -19.36
C SER A 57 -11.03 19.82 -20.32
N LYS A 58 -9.72 19.86 -20.06
CA LYS A 58 -8.73 20.33 -21.02
C LYS A 58 -8.59 19.25 -22.07
N LYS A 59 -8.87 19.63 -23.33
CA LYS A 59 -9.01 18.72 -24.48
C LYS A 59 -7.99 17.58 -24.41
N PRO A 60 -8.44 16.31 -24.41
CA PRO A 60 -7.53 15.17 -24.38
C PRO A 60 -6.68 15.22 -25.64
N THR A 61 -5.38 15.48 -25.49
CA THR A 61 -4.44 15.15 -26.54
C THR A 61 -4.40 13.62 -26.62
N PRO A 62 -4.68 13.01 -27.79
CA PRO A 62 -4.83 11.56 -27.92
C PRO A 62 -3.50 10.80 -27.81
N SER A 63 -2.39 11.47 -27.48
CA SER A 63 -1.12 10.81 -27.24
C SER A 63 -1.20 10.00 -25.94
N PHE A 64 -1.11 8.68 -26.09
CA PHE A 64 -0.99 7.73 -24.99
C PHE A 64 0.35 7.93 -24.28
N ASP A 65 0.43 8.96 -23.46
CA ASP A 65 1.65 9.29 -22.72
C ASP A 65 1.81 8.29 -21.56
N LYS A 66 2.75 7.36 -21.73
CA LYS A 66 3.09 6.32 -20.75
C LYS A 66 3.49 6.94 -19.40
N THR A 67 4.11 8.12 -19.42
CA THR A 67 4.61 8.78 -18.20
C THR A 67 3.46 9.24 -17.29
N LEU A 68 2.39 9.76 -17.88
CA LEU A 68 1.19 10.20 -17.15
C LEU A 68 0.39 9.03 -16.56
N MET A 69 0.36 7.89 -17.27
CA MET A 69 -0.26 6.67 -16.75
C MET A 69 0.50 6.13 -15.54
N LEU A 70 1.83 6.09 -15.62
CA LEU A 70 2.70 5.72 -14.49
C LEU A 70 2.46 6.67 -13.32
N GLN A 71 2.50 7.99 -13.54
CA GLN A 71 2.25 8.96 -12.48
C GLN A 71 0.87 8.80 -11.81
N SER A 72 -0.15 8.38 -12.56
CA SER A 72 -1.48 8.12 -12.02
C SER A 72 -1.52 6.82 -11.22
N ALA A 73 -0.82 5.77 -11.68
CA ALA A 73 -0.64 4.55 -10.92
C ALA A 73 0.17 4.77 -9.63
N ALA A 74 1.15 5.68 -9.66
CA ALA A 74 1.91 6.16 -8.52
C ALA A 74 1.02 6.84 -7.49
N ALA A 75 0.21 7.81 -7.92
CA ALA A 75 -0.69 8.54 -7.04
C ALA A 75 -1.67 7.61 -6.33
N LEU A 76 -2.08 6.53 -6.99
CA LEU A 76 -2.95 5.51 -6.43
C LEU A 76 -2.21 4.41 -5.65
N ARG A 77 -0.87 4.43 -5.58
CA ARG A 77 -0.05 3.38 -4.92
C ARG A 77 -0.38 1.96 -5.38
N LEU A 78 -0.86 1.82 -6.63
CA LEU A 78 -1.40 0.56 -7.17
C LEU A 78 -0.40 -0.60 -7.12
N PRO A 79 0.88 -0.42 -7.51
CA PRO A 79 1.83 -1.52 -7.49
C PRO A 79 2.06 -2.13 -6.10
N GLY A 80 1.97 -1.33 -5.04
CA GLY A 80 2.04 -1.82 -3.67
C GLY A 80 0.81 -2.64 -3.30
N ALA A 81 -0.39 -2.15 -3.61
CA ALA A 81 -1.64 -2.83 -3.33
C ALA A 81 -1.78 -4.16 -4.11
N THR A 82 -1.34 -4.20 -5.37
CA THR A 82 -1.37 -5.43 -6.16
C THR A 82 -0.41 -6.49 -5.62
N ILE A 83 0.76 -6.09 -5.10
CA ILE A 83 1.71 -7.03 -4.50
C ILE A 83 1.10 -7.70 -3.25
N VAL A 84 0.31 -6.99 -2.44
CA VAL A 84 -0.40 -7.59 -1.29
C VAL A 84 -1.35 -8.71 -1.75
N ILE A 85 -2.12 -8.47 -2.81
CA ILE A 85 -3.03 -9.50 -3.37
C ILE A 85 -2.24 -10.67 -3.96
N VAL A 86 -1.11 -10.39 -4.62
CA VAL A 86 -0.22 -11.42 -5.14
C VAL A 86 0.29 -12.32 -4.01
N VAL A 87 0.78 -11.74 -2.92
CA VAL A 87 1.32 -12.50 -1.78
C VAL A 87 0.24 -13.39 -1.15
N LEU A 88 -0.99 -12.90 -0.99
CA LEU A 88 -2.11 -13.68 -0.45
C LEU A 88 -2.45 -14.93 -1.27
N LEU A 89 -2.40 -14.81 -2.60
CA LEU A 89 -2.76 -15.91 -3.50
C LEU A 89 -1.57 -16.80 -3.85
N LEU A 90 -0.34 -16.35 -3.57
CA LEU A 90 0.89 -17.05 -3.93
C LEU A 90 0.98 -18.42 -3.27
N ASP A 91 0.65 -18.51 -1.97
CA ASP A 91 0.71 -19.76 -1.20
C ASP A 91 -0.18 -20.85 -1.82
N SER A 92 -1.49 -20.57 -1.97
CA SER A 92 -2.44 -21.50 -2.59
C SER A 92 -2.13 -21.81 -4.06
N LEU A 93 -1.54 -20.87 -4.80
CA LEU A 93 -1.09 -21.09 -6.18
C LEU A 93 0.11 -22.03 -6.23
N VAL A 94 1.13 -21.83 -5.40
CA VAL A 94 2.31 -22.70 -5.31
C VAL A 94 1.86 -24.10 -4.91
N ALA A 95 1.06 -24.21 -3.86
CA ALA A 95 0.58 -25.48 -3.33
C ALA A 95 -0.14 -26.31 -4.41
N SER A 96 -1.15 -25.70 -5.04
CA SER A 96 -1.95 -26.36 -6.09
C SER A 96 -1.11 -26.67 -7.33
N SER A 97 -0.16 -25.80 -7.70
CA SER A 97 0.69 -26.02 -8.87
C SER A 97 1.69 -27.16 -8.65
N VAL A 98 2.30 -27.26 -7.46
CA VAL A 98 3.19 -28.37 -7.09
C VAL A 98 2.42 -29.70 -7.10
N LEU A 99 1.19 -29.72 -6.55
CA LEU A 99 0.35 -30.91 -6.57
C LEU A 99 0.01 -31.36 -7.99
N LEU A 100 -0.34 -30.44 -8.88
CA LEU A 100 -0.63 -30.77 -10.28
C LEU A 100 0.60 -31.28 -11.04
N VAL A 101 1.79 -30.72 -10.79
CA VAL A 101 3.02 -31.21 -11.43
C VAL A 101 3.45 -32.56 -10.88
N GLY A 102 3.36 -32.76 -9.57
CA GLY A 102 3.82 -33.99 -8.91
C GLY A 102 2.86 -35.17 -9.06
N TYR A 103 1.56 -34.91 -9.10
CA TYR A 103 0.51 -35.95 -9.02
C TYR A 103 -0.55 -35.86 -10.13
N GLY A 104 -0.40 -34.94 -11.08
CA GLY A 104 -1.31 -34.82 -12.22
C GLY A 104 -1.28 -36.08 -13.09
N THR A 105 -2.46 -36.62 -13.41
CA THR A 105 -2.61 -37.84 -14.22
C THR A 105 -2.63 -37.52 -15.72
N SER A 106 -3.03 -36.31 -16.09
CA SER A 106 -3.08 -35.86 -17.48
C SER A 106 -1.92 -34.91 -17.81
N ALA A 107 -1.45 -34.94 -19.06
CA ALA A 107 -0.44 -33.99 -19.55
C ALA A 107 -0.89 -32.53 -19.41
N SER A 108 -2.21 -32.28 -19.51
CA SER A 108 -2.80 -30.95 -19.28
C SER A 108 -2.65 -30.49 -17.83
N ASP A 109 -2.79 -31.37 -16.85
CA ASP A 109 -2.64 -31.02 -15.43
C ASP A 109 -1.19 -30.63 -15.14
N ILE A 110 -0.24 -31.43 -15.63
CA ILE A 110 1.20 -31.16 -15.48
C ILE A 110 1.57 -29.83 -16.15
N ALA A 111 1.06 -29.57 -17.36
CA ALA A 111 1.29 -28.32 -18.07
C ALA A 111 0.69 -27.12 -17.31
N LEU A 112 -0.51 -27.28 -16.73
CA LEU A 112 -1.17 -26.25 -15.94
C LEU A 112 -0.39 -25.91 -14.67
N GLY A 113 0.06 -26.93 -13.94
CA GLY A 113 0.88 -26.77 -12.76
C GLY A 113 2.24 -26.13 -13.09
N ALA A 114 2.89 -26.57 -14.18
CA ALA A 114 4.15 -25.98 -14.63
C ALA A 114 3.99 -24.50 -15.01
N PHE A 115 2.87 -24.14 -15.67
CA PHE A 115 2.54 -22.76 -15.97
C PHE A 115 2.29 -21.93 -14.69
N GLY A 116 1.57 -22.48 -13.71
CA GLY A 116 1.39 -21.85 -12.41
C GLY A 116 2.71 -21.56 -11.70
N LEU A 117 3.64 -22.53 -11.68
CA LEU A 117 4.98 -22.35 -11.12
C LEU A 117 5.82 -21.33 -11.90
N LEU A 118 5.69 -21.27 -13.22
CA LEU A 118 6.33 -20.24 -14.04
C LEU A 118 5.85 -18.85 -13.66
N VAL A 119 4.53 -18.67 -13.47
CA VAL A 119 3.96 -17.39 -13.01
C VAL A 119 4.49 -17.01 -11.64
N VAL A 120 4.52 -17.95 -10.69
CA VAL A 120 5.13 -17.75 -9.35
C VAL A 120 6.59 -17.30 -9.48
N ALA A 121 7.39 -17.96 -10.31
CA ALA A 121 8.79 -17.62 -10.50
C ALA A 121 8.96 -16.21 -11.09
N VAL A 122 8.17 -15.84 -12.10
CA VAL A 122 8.20 -14.49 -12.69
C VAL A 122 7.80 -13.43 -11.66
N LEU A 123 6.77 -13.69 -10.85
CA LEU A 123 6.33 -12.79 -9.78
C LEU A 123 7.44 -12.63 -8.72
N LEU A 124 8.07 -13.72 -8.30
CA LEU A 124 9.17 -13.67 -7.34
C LEU A 124 10.37 -12.89 -7.89
N ILE A 125 10.76 -13.09 -9.15
CA ILE A 125 11.84 -12.35 -9.81
C ILE A 125 11.48 -10.86 -9.89
N ALA A 126 10.24 -10.53 -10.28
CA ALA A 126 9.77 -9.15 -10.34
C ALA A 126 9.80 -8.50 -8.95
N THR A 127 9.34 -9.20 -7.92
CA THR A 127 9.39 -8.73 -6.53
C THR A 127 10.83 -8.56 -6.06
N CYS A 128 11.75 -9.48 -6.36
CA CYS A 128 13.17 -9.34 -6.03
C CYS A 128 13.80 -8.12 -6.72
N TYR A 129 13.46 -7.88 -7.99
CA TYR A 129 13.93 -6.71 -8.74
C TYR A 129 13.38 -5.40 -8.16
N ILE A 130 12.11 -5.38 -7.74
CA ILE A 130 11.47 -4.22 -7.11
C ILE A 130 12.03 -3.98 -5.69
N LEU A 131 12.39 -5.03 -4.97
CA LEU A 131 12.90 -4.95 -3.60
C LEU A 131 14.41 -4.71 -3.53
N ASP A 132 15.16 -4.87 -4.63
CA ASP A 132 16.60 -4.57 -4.64
C ASP A 132 16.82 -3.06 -4.38
N PRO A 133 17.44 -2.68 -3.25
CA PRO A 133 17.64 -1.27 -2.91
C PRO A 133 18.78 -0.64 -3.70
N ARG A 134 19.65 -1.43 -4.33
CA ARG A 134 20.87 -0.97 -5.03
C ARG A 134 20.55 -0.11 -6.26
N PRO A 135 19.61 -0.47 -7.14
CA PRO A 135 19.19 0.39 -8.25
C PRO A 135 18.30 1.57 -7.80
N LEU A 136 17.79 1.55 -6.56
CA LEU A 136 16.71 2.43 -6.16
C LEU A 136 17.20 3.72 -5.49
N ALA A 137 16.61 4.83 -5.94
CA ALA A 137 16.84 6.17 -5.44
C ALA A 137 16.07 6.44 -4.14
N PHE A 138 16.09 5.53 -3.15
CA PHE A 138 15.40 5.72 -1.85
C PHE A 138 16.35 5.64 -0.69
N GLN A 139 16.00 6.38 0.35
CA GLN A 139 16.68 6.32 1.63
C GLN A 139 15.64 6.40 2.73
N ALA A 140 15.73 5.48 3.68
CA ALA A 140 15.03 5.62 4.94
C ALA A 140 15.77 6.69 5.76
N ILE A 141 15.07 7.77 6.08
CA ILE A 141 15.56 8.82 6.95
C ILE A 141 14.95 8.58 8.32
N PRO A 142 15.77 8.46 9.39
CA PRO A 142 15.24 8.35 10.73
C PRO A 142 14.39 9.58 11.01
N VAL A 143 13.16 9.38 11.47
CA VAL A 143 12.31 10.51 11.87
C VAL A 143 12.93 11.06 13.14
N ALA A 144 13.51 12.26 13.07
CA ALA A 144 13.98 12.97 14.24
C ALA A 144 12.80 13.08 15.22
N LEU A 145 12.91 12.41 16.36
CA LEU A 145 11.89 12.33 17.39
C LEU A 145 11.78 13.66 18.16
N GLU A 146 12.00 14.80 17.48
CA GLU A 146 12.06 16.15 18.04
C GLU A 146 10.68 16.68 18.49
N GLN A 147 9.58 15.94 18.24
CA GLN A 147 8.22 16.40 18.59
C GLN A 147 7.43 15.51 19.54
N ILE A 148 7.96 14.36 20.00
CA ILE A 148 7.32 13.55 21.06
C ILE A 148 8.21 13.46 22.30
N THR A 149 9.07 14.45 22.53
CA THR A 149 9.44 14.82 23.89
C THR A 149 8.33 15.68 24.48
N VAL A 150 7.11 15.13 24.57
CA VAL A 150 6.29 15.46 25.73
C VAL A 150 7.15 14.98 26.89
N SER A 151 7.87 15.93 27.52
CA SER A 151 8.85 15.63 28.57
C SER A 151 8.25 14.56 29.48
N ALA A 152 9.03 13.54 29.85
CA ALA A 152 8.57 12.51 30.77
C ALA A 152 7.97 13.10 32.07
N GLU A 153 8.31 14.35 32.40
CA GLU A 153 7.65 15.19 33.40
C GLU A 153 6.21 15.59 33.08
N LEU A 154 5.89 16.01 31.85
CA LEU A 154 4.50 16.28 31.44
C LEU A 154 3.64 15.02 31.46
N ILE A 155 4.18 13.87 31.08
CA ILE A 155 3.45 12.59 31.12
C ILE A 155 3.11 12.20 32.57
N ARG A 156 3.98 12.54 33.54
CA ARG A 156 3.71 12.33 34.96
C ARG A 156 2.61 13.24 35.50
N SER A 157 2.53 14.50 35.04
CA SER A 157 1.53 15.46 35.52
C SER A 157 0.14 15.30 34.91
N HIS A 158 0.02 14.63 33.77
CA HIS A 158 -1.28 14.46 33.09
C HIS A 158 -1.96 13.12 33.45
N GLY A 159 -3.30 13.10 33.32
CA GLY A 159 -4.15 11.96 33.68
C GLY A 159 -3.89 10.69 32.86
N MET A 160 -4.41 9.55 33.33
CA MET A 160 -4.22 8.23 32.70
C MET A 160 -4.50 8.21 31.18
N ARG A 161 -5.44 9.04 30.69
CA ARG A 161 -5.80 9.16 29.28
C ARG A 161 -4.66 9.66 28.39
N THR A 162 -3.98 10.73 28.78
CA THR A 162 -2.86 11.27 28.00
C THR A 162 -1.66 10.34 28.06
N ARG A 163 -1.48 9.61 29.17
CA ARG A 163 -0.47 8.55 29.26
C ARG A 163 -0.74 7.41 28.29
N ILE A 164 -1.98 6.94 28.20
CA ILE A 164 -2.39 5.92 27.24
C ILE A 164 -2.22 6.43 25.81
N ALA A 165 -2.66 7.67 25.53
CA ALA A 165 -2.52 8.26 24.20
C ALA A 165 -1.05 8.43 23.79
N ALA A 166 -0.18 8.92 24.68
CA ALA A 166 1.25 9.06 24.42
C ALA A 166 1.94 7.69 24.27
N LEU A 167 1.53 6.70 25.05
CA LEU A 167 2.05 5.33 24.93
C LEU A 167 1.61 4.72 23.59
N TRP A 168 0.34 4.88 23.21
CA TRP A 168 -0.20 4.44 21.93
C TRP A 168 0.55 5.11 20.77
N ASP A 169 0.74 6.42 20.83
CA ASP A 169 1.47 7.19 19.83
C ASP A 169 2.91 6.68 19.67
N ARG A 170 3.59 6.37 20.78
CA ARG A 170 4.92 5.76 20.77
C ARG A 170 4.94 4.38 20.09
N PHE A 171 3.88 3.59 20.22
CA PHE A 171 3.77 2.28 19.57
C PHE A 171 3.42 2.36 18.08
N THR A 172 2.63 3.36 17.68
CA THR A 172 2.18 3.57 16.29
C THR A 172 3.13 4.43 15.46
N THR A 173 3.94 5.29 16.08
CA THR A 173 4.79 6.23 15.33
C THR A 173 5.88 5.47 14.55
N PRO A 174 5.98 5.66 13.24
CA PRO A 174 7.02 5.01 12.43
C PRO A 174 8.41 5.55 12.78
N GLY A 175 9.38 4.64 12.97
CA GLY A 175 10.75 5.03 13.29
C GLY A 175 11.50 5.68 12.12
N ASN A 176 11.12 5.37 10.89
CA ASN A 176 11.72 5.93 9.68
C ASN A 176 10.66 6.45 8.72
N LYS A 177 10.98 7.54 8.01
CA LYS A 177 10.26 7.98 6.82
C LYS A 177 11.08 7.62 5.59
N TRP A 178 10.40 7.15 4.56
CA TRP A 178 11.04 6.83 3.29
C TRP A 178 10.99 8.04 2.38
N GLU A 179 12.14 8.52 1.95
CA GLU A 179 12.26 9.63 1.02
C GLU A 179 12.99 9.21 -0.26
N ALA A 180 12.66 9.88 -1.36
CA ALA A 180 13.45 9.82 -2.57
C ALA A 180 14.83 10.40 -2.27
N ARG A 181 15.89 9.60 -2.44
CA ARG A 181 17.27 10.05 -2.42
C ARG A 181 17.37 11.20 -3.42
N THR A 182 17.76 12.37 -2.94
CA THR A 182 17.90 13.66 -3.66
C THR A 182 18.98 13.65 -4.75
N LEU A 183 19.34 12.49 -5.29
CA LEU A 183 20.20 12.35 -6.46
C LEU A 183 19.53 13.05 -7.65
N ARG A 184 20.08 14.23 -7.97
CA ARG A 184 19.89 15.20 -9.08
C ARG A 184 19.22 14.78 -10.42
N ARG A 185 18.85 13.53 -10.67
CA ARG A 185 18.13 13.13 -11.89
C ARG A 185 16.61 13.32 -11.72
N LYS A 186 16.09 14.40 -12.33
CA LYS A 186 14.68 14.82 -12.44
C LYS A 186 13.63 13.74 -12.84
N GLY A 187 14.02 12.50 -13.12
CA GLY A 187 13.14 11.47 -13.68
C GLY A 187 12.55 10.43 -12.70
N ASN A 188 13.15 10.22 -11.53
CA ASN A 188 12.80 9.08 -10.67
C ASN A 188 11.99 9.43 -9.40
N SER A 189 11.45 10.64 -9.30
CA SER A 189 10.72 11.09 -8.10
C SER A 189 9.45 10.30 -7.81
N LEU A 190 8.88 9.61 -8.81
CA LEU A 190 7.59 8.94 -8.68
C LEU A 190 7.67 7.54 -8.07
N PHE A 191 8.84 6.90 -8.01
CA PHE A 191 8.88 5.50 -7.55
C PHE A 191 8.54 5.36 -6.06
N VAL A 192 8.84 6.35 -5.20
CA VAL A 192 8.33 6.37 -3.80
C VAL A 192 6.81 6.32 -3.80
N GLU A 193 6.16 7.08 -4.67
CA GLU A 193 4.71 7.11 -4.74
C GLU A 193 4.16 5.77 -5.24
N HIS A 194 4.85 5.08 -6.15
CA HIS A 194 4.41 3.77 -6.68
C HIS A 194 4.54 2.63 -5.66
N PHE A 195 5.67 2.54 -4.96
CA PHE A 195 6.02 1.36 -4.15
C PHE A 195 6.18 1.66 -2.66
N GLY A 196 6.06 2.94 -2.25
CA GLY A 196 6.26 3.39 -0.87
C GLY A 196 5.46 2.57 0.14
N TYR A 197 4.26 2.13 -0.21
CA TYR A 197 3.43 1.30 0.65
C TYR A 197 4.09 0.00 1.11
N LEU A 198 4.89 -0.65 0.25
CA LEU A 198 5.59 -1.89 0.59
C LEU A 198 6.77 -1.64 1.55
N PHE A 199 7.39 -0.47 1.42
CA PHE A 199 8.55 -0.12 2.21
C PHE A 199 8.17 0.60 3.52
N GLU A 200 7.03 1.29 3.56
CA GLU A 200 6.53 2.05 4.72
C GLU A 200 6.45 1.18 5.98
N GLY A 201 6.03 -0.08 5.84
CA GLY A 201 5.99 -1.05 6.94
C GLY A 201 7.34 -1.65 7.31
N CYS A 202 8.38 -1.50 6.48
CA CYS A 202 9.72 -2.00 6.73
C CYS A 202 10.64 -0.92 7.33
N ARG A 203 11.50 -1.32 8.26
CA ARG A 203 12.59 -0.48 8.77
C ARG A 203 13.62 -0.25 7.65
N GLY A 204 14.28 0.91 7.69
CA GLY A 204 15.36 1.24 6.75
C GLY A 204 16.41 0.14 6.62
N GLY A 205 16.68 -0.29 5.39
CA GLY A 205 17.66 -1.35 5.10
C GLY A 205 17.21 -2.78 5.42
N ARG A 206 15.98 -2.99 5.88
CA ARG A 206 15.44 -4.33 6.24
C ARG A 206 14.35 -4.85 5.30
N HIS A 207 14.14 -4.20 4.15
CA HIS A 207 13.16 -4.61 3.12
C HIS A 207 13.43 -6.00 2.54
N TRP A 208 14.66 -6.52 2.62
CA TRP A 208 15.00 -7.89 2.25
C TRP A 208 14.20 -8.92 3.05
N TRP A 209 13.64 -8.54 4.20
CA TRP A 209 12.77 -9.40 4.99
C TRP A 209 11.54 -9.89 4.21
N ILE A 210 10.98 -9.06 3.33
CA ILE A 210 9.85 -9.45 2.46
C ILE A 210 10.23 -10.64 1.57
N ILE A 211 11.48 -10.67 1.08
CA ILE A 211 12.00 -11.79 0.28
C ILE A 211 12.13 -13.04 1.15
N VAL A 212 12.64 -12.90 2.37
CA VAL A 212 12.77 -14.02 3.31
C VAL A 212 11.40 -14.60 3.67
N GLU A 213 10.39 -13.75 3.91
CA GLU A 213 9.04 -14.19 4.17
C GLU A 213 8.43 -14.91 2.95
N ALA A 214 8.49 -14.29 1.77
CA ALA A 214 7.97 -14.90 0.53
C ALA A 214 8.65 -16.23 0.19
N THR A 215 9.97 -16.32 0.31
CA THR A 215 10.73 -17.56 0.05
C THR A 215 10.45 -18.63 1.08
N THR A 216 10.33 -18.27 2.36
CA THR A 216 9.93 -19.21 3.42
C THR A 216 8.57 -19.79 3.13
N THR A 217 7.58 -18.94 2.78
CA THR A 217 6.24 -19.40 2.39
C THR A 217 6.35 -20.40 1.24
N ILE A 218 6.98 -20.04 0.12
CA ILE A 218 7.13 -20.95 -1.04
C ILE A 218 7.75 -22.30 -0.64
N VAL A 219 8.80 -22.30 0.19
CA VAL A 219 9.46 -23.54 0.64
C VAL A 219 8.52 -24.37 1.52
N VAL A 220 7.85 -23.75 2.49
CA VAL A 220 6.91 -24.44 3.38
C VAL A 220 5.71 -24.99 2.59
N SER A 221 5.14 -24.21 1.66
CA SER A 221 4.05 -24.66 0.78
C SER A 221 4.49 -25.82 -0.11
N THR A 222 5.72 -25.79 -0.61
CA THR A 222 6.25 -26.89 -1.41
C THR A 222 6.41 -28.15 -0.56
N LEU A 223 6.96 -28.03 0.65
CA LEU A 223 7.13 -29.15 1.58
C LEU A 223 5.80 -29.76 2.01
N SER A 224 4.75 -28.96 2.21
CA SER A 224 3.41 -29.44 2.60
C SER A 224 2.67 -30.14 1.46
N CYS A 225 2.99 -29.82 0.21
CA CYS A 225 2.27 -30.34 -0.95
C CYS A 225 2.82 -31.65 -1.51
N VAL A 226 4.06 -32.01 -1.20
CA VAL A 226 4.58 -33.31 -1.61
C VAL A 226 4.01 -34.37 -0.66
N VAL A 227 3.18 -35.26 -1.19
CA VAL A 227 2.67 -36.43 -0.50
C VAL A 227 3.85 -37.35 -0.16
N PRO A 228 4.08 -37.70 1.11
CA PRO A 228 5.17 -38.58 1.51
C PRO A 228 4.80 -40.05 1.25
N ASP A 229 5.75 -40.82 0.72
CA ASP A 229 5.57 -42.27 0.45
C ASP A 229 5.53 -43.12 1.73
N SER A 230 5.95 -42.55 2.86
CA SER A 230 5.98 -43.21 4.17
C SER A 230 5.64 -42.25 5.31
N GLU A 231 5.14 -42.79 6.41
CA GLU A 231 4.88 -42.04 7.65
C GLU A 231 6.16 -41.37 8.19
N ALA A 232 7.29 -42.07 8.14
CA ALA A 232 8.59 -41.52 8.55
C ALA A 232 8.99 -40.29 7.71
N ALA A 233 8.73 -40.31 6.39
CA ALA A 233 8.97 -39.16 5.53
C ALA A 233 8.02 -37.99 5.85
N CYS A 234 6.76 -38.28 6.19
CA CYS A 234 5.79 -37.27 6.64
C CYS A 234 6.28 -36.54 7.90
N VAL A 235 6.62 -37.32 8.94
CA VAL A 235 7.12 -36.79 10.22
C VAL A 235 8.40 -36.00 10.00
N THR A 236 9.33 -36.51 9.20
CA THR A 236 10.60 -35.82 8.90
C THR A 236 10.35 -34.46 8.23
N ARG A 237 9.45 -34.40 7.24
CA ARG A 237 9.09 -33.13 6.57
C ARG A 237 8.45 -32.14 7.54
N ALA A 238 7.56 -32.61 8.41
CA ALA A 238 6.94 -31.76 9.44
C ALA A 238 7.98 -31.16 10.39
N TRP A 239 8.97 -31.94 10.84
CA TRP A 239 10.08 -31.43 11.66
C TRP A 239 10.97 -30.43 10.91
N ILE A 240 11.24 -30.66 9.62
CA ILE A 240 11.99 -29.71 8.78
C ILE A 240 11.23 -28.39 8.67
N ALA A 241 9.91 -28.44 8.39
CA ALA A 241 9.07 -27.25 8.33
C ALA A 241 9.05 -26.52 9.68
N LEU A 242 8.92 -27.25 10.79
CA LEU A 242 8.97 -26.66 12.13
C LEU A 242 10.31 -25.95 12.39
N ALA A 243 11.43 -26.60 12.09
CA ALA A 243 12.76 -26.03 12.28
C ALA A 243 12.94 -24.75 11.46
N LEU A 244 12.46 -24.74 10.21
CA LEU A 244 12.49 -23.55 9.35
C LEU A 244 11.65 -22.41 9.93
N MET A 245 10.42 -22.70 10.39
CA MET A 245 9.53 -21.70 11.00
C MET A 245 10.10 -21.12 12.29
N ILE A 246 10.71 -21.96 13.15
CA ILE A 246 11.39 -21.49 14.37
C ILE A 246 12.58 -20.59 14.01
N LEU A 247 13.38 -20.97 13.01
CA LEU A 247 14.51 -20.17 12.56
C LEU A 247 14.07 -18.79 12.06
N VAL A 248 13.01 -18.74 11.25
CA VAL A 248 12.44 -17.48 10.74
C VAL A 248 11.82 -16.66 11.86
N PHE A 249 11.15 -17.29 12.83
CA PHE A 249 10.63 -16.61 14.02
C PHE A 249 11.76 -15.95 14.82
N VAL A 250 12.83 -16.69 15.15
CA VAL A 250 13.98 -16.15 15.89
C VAL A 250 14.66 -15.03 15.09
N ALA A 251 14.82 -15.23 13.78
CA ALA A 251 15.37 -14.21 12.89
C ALA A 251 14.48 -12.95 12.86
N CYS A 252 13.16 -13.08 12.90
CA CYS A 252 12.22 -11.95 12.92
C CYS A 252 12.34 -11.16 14.23
N VAL A 253 12.39 -11.86 15.36
CA VAL A 253 12.57 -11.25 16.69
C VAL A 253 13.91 -10.52 16.77
N ALA A 254 14.99 -11.14 16.29
CA ALA A 254 16.34 -10.55 16.32
C ALA A 254 16.50 -9.40 15.32
N ALA A 255 15.99 -9.57 14.10
CA ALA A 255 16.14 -8.63 13.02
C ALA A 255 15.15 -7.48 13.09
N TRP A 256 14.04 -7.57 13.83
CA TRP A 256 13.05 -6.51 14.01
C TRP A 256 12.76 -5.72 12.71
N PRO A 257 12.20 -6.40 11.70
CA PRO A 257 12.20 -5.90 10.33
C PRO A 257 11.21 -4.76 10.10
N MET A 258 10.16 -4.65 10.91
CA MET A 258 9.09 -3.68 10.69
C MET A 258 9.40 -2.29 11.27
N ASN A 259 8.73 -1.28 10.74
CA ASN A 259 8.99 0.12 11.04
C ASN A 259 8.28 0.59 12.31
N THR A 260 7.15 -0.03 12.65
CA THR A 260 6.41 0.21 13.90
C THR A 260 6.47 -0.98 14.85
N HIS A 261 6.27 -0.71 16.15
CA HIS A 261 6.22 -1.77 17.15
C HIS A 261 4.98 -2.65 17.02
N ILE A 262 3.85 -2.09 16.56
CA ILE A 262 2.60 -2.82 16.37
C ILE A 262 2.72 -3.79 15.19
N GLU A 263 3.30 -3.36 14.07
CA GLU A 263 3.55 -4.26 12.93
C GLU A 263 4.51 -5.37 13.33
N THR A 264 5.59 -5.04 14.04
CA THR A 264 6.56 -6.04 14.51
C THR A 264 5.90 -7.03 15.48
N GLY A 265 5.12 -6.53 16.44
CA GLY A 265 4.38 -7.37 17.38
C GLY A 265 3.38 -8.29 16.68
N THR A 266 2.64 -7.76 15.72
CA THR A 266 1.69 -8.53 14.90
C THR A 266 2.42 -9.61 14.09
N ALA A 267 3.54 -9.28 13.45
CA ALA A 267 4.34 -10.24 12.70
C ALA A 267 4.90 -11.37 13.60
N ILE A 268 5.41 -11.03 14.78
CA ILE A 268 5.90 -12.01 15.77
C ILE A 268 4.75 -12.89 16.24
N LEU A 269 3.57 -12.33 16.54
CA LEU A 269 2.40 -13.09 16.97
C LEU A 269 1.91 -14.05 15.88
N LEU A 270 1.85 -13.61 14.63
CA LEU A 270 1.46 -14.46 13.49
C LEU A 270 2.45 -15.60 13.27
N LEU A 271 3.77 -15.32 13.28
CA LEU A 271 4.80 -16.36 13.18
C LEU A 271 4.76 -17.33 14.37
N CYS A 272 4.54 -16.83 15.58
CA CYS A 272 4.39 -17.66 16.77
C CYS A 272 3.18 -18.59 16.64
N ALA A 273 2.04 -18.08 16.17
CA ALA A 273 0.86 -18.88 15.95
C ALA A 273 1.09 -19.96 14.89
N GLN A 274 1.79 -19.65 13.79
CA GLN A 274 2.17 -20.64 12.78
C GLN A 274 3.09 -21.74 13.35
N VAL A 275 4.08 -21.39 14.17
CA VAL A 275 4.92 -22.38 14.87
C VAL A 275 4.05 -23.29 15.75
N ILE A 276 3.12 -22.72 16.52
CA ILE A 276 2.21 -23.49 17.37
C ILE A 276 1.34 -24.44 16.53
N VAL A 277 0.81 -24.00 15.38
CA VAL A 277 0.03 -24.86 14.47
C VAL A 277 0.84 -26.07 14.04
N VAL A 278 2.09 -25.87 13.61
CA VAL A 278 2.96 -26.97 13.18
C VAL A 278 3.29 -27.92 14.34
N VAL A 279 3.56 -27.39 15.54
CA VAL A 279 3.79 -28.21 16.75
C VAL A 279 2.56 -29.04 17.10
N CYS A 280 1.37 -28.44 17.07
CA CYS A 280 0.11 -29.14 17.34
C CYS A 280 -0.18 -30.23 16.30
N ALA A 281 0.12 -29.97 15.02
CA ALA A 281 -0.01 -30.94 13.94
C ALA A 281 0.91 -32.15 14.16
N ILE A 282 2.18 -31.91 14.52
CA ILE A 282 3.14 -32.99 14.86
C ILE A 282 2.69 -33.75 16.12
N GLY A 283 2.12 -33.04 17.11
CA GLY A 283 1.62 -33.62 18.36
C GLY A 283 0.33 -34.43 18.22
N GLY A 284 -0.23 -34.57 17.01
CA GLY A 284 -1.45 -35.34 16.76
C GLY A 284 -2.74 -34.63 17.21
N VAL A 285 -2.69 -33.32 17.48
CA VAL A 285 -3.85 -32.53 17.94
C VAL A 285 -4.48 -31.79 16.75
N GLY A 286 -4.90 -32.54 15.72
CA GLY A 286 -5.36 -32.02 14.43
C GLY A 286 -6.45 -30.95 14.56
N ASN A 287 -7.51 -31.23 15.32
CA ASN A 287 -8.62 -30.28 15.51
C ASN A 287 -8.18 -28.91 16.05
N VAL A 288 -7.18 -28.88 16.95
CA VAL A 288 -6.66 -27.62 17.52
C VAL A 288 -5.79 -26.91 16.50
N ALA A 289 -4.94 -27.65 15.77
CA ALA A 289 -4.14 -27.10 14.69
C ALA A 289 -5.03 -26.46 13.60
N ASP A 290 -6.14 -27.09 13.25
CA ASP A 290 -7.09 -26.57 12.26
C ASP A 290 -7.77 -25.27 12.72
N ILE A 291 -8.25 -25.21 13.96
CA ILE A 291 -8.90 -24.01 14.52
C ILE A 291 -7.90 -22.84 14.58
N ILE A 292 -6.68 -23.09 15.05
CA ILE A 292 -5.65 -22.05 15.13
C ILE A 292 -5.22 -21.63 13.72
N GLY A 293 -5.00 -22.59 12.82
CA GLY A 293 -4.65 -22.35 11.42
C GLY A 293 -5.69 -21.49 10.71
N LEU A 294 -6.97 -21.83 10.85
CA LEU A 294 -8.09 -21.05 10.34
C LEU A 294 -8.08 -19.62 10.90
N SER A 295 -7.90 -19.48 12.20
CA SER A 295 -7.87 -18.18 12.88
C SER A 295 -6.72 -17.30 12.38
N VAL A 296 -5.54 -17.89 12.16
CA VAL A 296 -4.36 -17.21 11.60
C VAL A 296 -4.63 -16.81 10.14
N SER A 297 -5.19 -17.70 9.33
CA SER A 297 -5.52 -17.41 7.93
C SER A 297 -6.55 -16.28 7.80
N ILE A 298 -7.60 -16.30 8.62
CA ILE A 298 -8.61 -15.22 8.65
C ILE A 298 -7.98 -13.90 9.10
N SER A 299 -7.14 -13.94 10.14
CA SER A 299 -6.47 -12.74 10.66
C SER A 299 -5.51 -12.15 9.61
N SER A 300 -4.73 -13.00 8.94
CA SER A 300 -3.82 -12.60 7.86
C SER A 300 -4.59 -12.01 6.67
N ALA A 301 -5.69 -12.65 6.27
CA ALA A 301 -6.57 -12.15 5.21
C ALA A 301 -7.18 -10.79 5.59
N ALA A 302 -7.66 -10.62 6.82
CA ALA A 302 -8.21 -9.36 7.30
C ALA A 302 -7.15 -8.24 7.27
N VAL A 303 -5.94 -8.53 7.75
CA VAL A 303 -4.81 -7.58 7.74
C VAL A 303 -4.45 -7.18 6.31
N ALA A 304 -4.45 -8.11 5.36
CA ALA A 304 -4.14 -7.84 3.97
C ALA A 304 -5.28 -7.13 3.20
N LEU A 305 -6.54 -7.31 3.61
CA LEU A 305 -7.71 -6.65 3.01
C LEU A 305 -7.90 -5.21 3.51
N LEU A 306 -7.47 -4.88 4.72
CA LEU A 306 -7.56 -3.52 5.28
C LEU A 306 -6.91 -2.44 4.39
N PRO A 307 -5.67 -2.62 3.88
CA PRO A 307 -5.05 -1.73 2.91
C PRO A 307 -5.91 -1.50 1.65
N ILE A 308 -6.52 -2.57 1.14
CA ILE A 308 -7.31 -2.56 -0.08
C ILE A 308 -8.63 -1.81 0.15
N ALA A 309 -9.30 -2.08 1.27
CA ALA A 309 -10.51 -1.38 1.67
C ALA A 309 -10.24 0.12 1.87
N TRP A 310 -9.14 0.46 2.53
CA TRP A 310 -8.73 1.85 2.72
C TRP A 310 -8.44 2.55 1.38
N TRP A 311 -7.75 1.86 0.48
CA TRP A 311 -7.48 2.35 -0.87
C TRP A 311 -8.77 2.64 -1.65
N MET A 312 -9.75 1.73 -1.60
CA MET A 312 -11.06 1.91 -2.22
C MET A 312 -11.79 3.14 -1.67
N ILE A 313 -11.76 3.34 -0.35
CA ILE A 313 -12.37 4.51 0.29
C ILE A 313 -11.68 5.81 -0.17
N SER A 314 -10.35 5.83 -0.24
CA SER A 314 -9.58 6.99 -0.70
C SER A 314 -9.88 7.34 -2.16
N LEU A 315 -9.99 6.33 -3.03
CA LEU A 315 -10.41 6.51 -4.42
C LEU A 315 -11.81 7.13 -4.51
N LEU A 316 -12.77 6.60 -3.75
CA LEU A 316 -14.15 7.10 -3.72
C LEU A 316 -14.22 8.55 -3.24
N GLN A 317 -13.51 8.90 -2.17
CA GLN A 317 -13.46 10.27 -1.65
C GLN A 317 -12.86 11.25 -2.67
N THR A 318 -11.79 10.83 -3.36
CA THR A 318 -11.14 11.67 -4.38
C THR A 318 -12.08 11.92 -5.56
N CYS A 319 -12.77 10.89 -6.04
CA CYS A 319 -13.76 11.00 -7.11
C CYS A 319 -14.98 11.85 -6.70
N TRP A 320 -15.48 11.68 -5.47
CA TRP A 320 -16.63 12.41 -4.94
C TRP A 320 -16.34 13.91 -4.81
N SER A 321 -15.20 14.27 -4.18
CA SER A 321 -14.79 15.67 -3.99
C SER A 321 -14.65 16.42 -5.32
N TRP A 322 -14.35 15.71 -6.40
CA TRP A 322 -14.25 16.28 -7.73
C TRP A 322 -15.63 16.58 -8.36
N ASN A 323 -16.63 15.75 -8.03
CA ASN A 323 -18.00 15.97 -8.46
C ASN A 323 -18.63 17.18 -7.74
N GLU A 324 -18.33 17.36 -6.45
CA GLU A 324 -18.79 18.54 -5.70
C GLU A 324 -18.16 19.84 -6.18
N LYS A 325 -16.88 19.82 -6.60
CA LYS A 325 -16.24 20.99 -7.23
C LYS A 325 -16.78 21.31 -8.63
N LYS A 326 -17.56 20.42 -9.23
CA LYS A 326 -18.33 20.66 -10.46
C LYS A 326 -19.81 20.95 -10.18
N ALA A 327 -20.16 21.32 -8.95
CA ALA A 327 -21.49 21.79 -8.63
C ALA A 327 -21.95 22.87 -9.63
N PRO A 328 -23.24 22.90 -10.00
CA PRO A 328 -23.76 23.67 -11.15
C PRO A 328 -23.57 25.19 -11.05
N ARG A 329 -23.10 25.73 -9.92
CA ARG A 329 -22.81 27.16 -9.76
C ARG A 329 -21.65 27.63 -10.64
N ASP A 330 -20.61 26.82 -10.82
CA ASP A 330 -19.47 27.20 -11.67
C ASP A 330 -19.79 27.03 -13.16
N LEU A 331 -20.66 26.07 -13.51
CA LEU A 331 -21.19 25.90 -14.87
C LEU A 331 -22.12 27.06 -15.27
N LEU A 332 -22.91 27.59 -14.33
CA LEU A 332 -23.73 28.79 -14.54
C LEU A 332 -22.88 30.07 -14.69
N LEU A 333 -21.78 30.18 -13.93
CA LEU A 333 -20.83 31.30 -14.06
C LEU A 333 -20.04 31.23 -15.37
N ASP A 334 -19.57 30.05 -15.78
CA ASP A 334 -18.85 29.87 -17.05
C ASP A 334 -19.78 30.04 -18.27
N MET A 335 -21.06 29.64 -18.17
CA MET A 335 -22.09 30.01 -19.16
C MET A 335 -22.37 31.52 -19.17
N ARG A 336 -22.48 32.19 -18.02
CA ARG A 336 -22.67 33.64 -17.96
C ARG A 336 -21.50 34.41 -18.56
N LEU A 337 -20.27 33.95 -18.33
CA LEU A 337 -19.05 34.55 -18.86
C LEU A 337 -18.91 34.33 -20.38
N ARG A 338 -19.42 33.22 -20.93
CA ARG A 338 -19.46 33.00 -22.39
C ARG A 338 -20.63 33.68 -23.10
N CYS A 339 -21.71 34.01 -22.39
CA CYS A 339 -22.82 34.81 -22.94
C CYS A 339 -22.57 36.33 -22.89
N LEU A 340 -21.52 36.80 -22.22
CA LEU A 340 -21.08 38.19 -22.32
C LEU A 340 -20.35 38.38 -23.65
N SER A 341 -21.04 39.02 -24.59
CA SER A 341 -20.51 39.41 -25.90
C SER A 341 -19.23 40.24 -25.75
N PRO A 342 -18.20 40.03 -26.59
CA PRO A 342 -16.97 40.84 -26.60
C PRO A 342 -17.19 42.34 -26.85
N ALA A 343 -18.40 42.75 -27.24
CA ALA A 343 -18.73 44.13 -27.57
C ALA A 343 -18.73 45.08 -26.35
N ASP A 344 -19.02 44.59 -25.13
CA ASP A 344 -19.20 45.46 -23.95
C ASP A 344 -17.90 45.74 -23.17
N LEU A 345 -16.79 45.06 -23.49
CA LEU A 345 -15.50 45.26 -22.81
C LEU A 345 -14.63 46.36 -23.44
N SER A 346 -15.07 47.00 -24.54
CA SER A 346 -14.28 48.03 -25.24
C SER A 346 -14.55 49.47 -24.78
N ALA A 347 -15.55 49.71 -23.92
CA ALA A 347 -15.99 51.08 -23.59
C ALA A 347 -15.33 51.71 -22.36
N SER A 348 -14.48 51.00 -21.60
CA SER A 348 -14.08 51.44 -20.24
C SER A 348 -12.60 51.86 -20.08
N ASN A 349 -11.83 52.05 -21.15
CA ASN A 349 -10.40 52.43 -21.03
C ASN A 349 -10.01 53.81 -21.61
N ASN A 350 -10.95 54.61 -22.10
CA ASN A 350 -10.64 55.91 -22.71
C ASN A 350 -11.02 57.10 -21.81
N MET A 351 -10.52 57.13 -20.57
CA MET A 351 -10.60 58.36 -19.77
C MET A 351 -9.50 58.40 -18.72
N LEU A 352 -8.32 58.89 -19.14
CA LEU A 352 -7.26 59.57 -18.35
C LEU A 352 -5.91 59.32 -19.03
N ARG A 353 -5.38 60.28 -19.78
CA ARG A 353 -4.32 61.20 -19.31
C ARG A 353 -3.81 62.08 -20.46
N ARG A 354 -3.70 63.36 -20.14
CA ARG A 354 -3.35 64.50 -20.99
C ARG A 354 -1.89 64.90 -20.75
N ASP A 355 -1.22 65.22 -21.84
CA ASP A 355 -0.01 66.01 -22.10
C ASP A 355 0.83 66.58 -20.95
N SER A 356 2.15 66.40 -21.06
CA SER A 356 3.11 67.54 -21.09
C SER A 356 4.50 67.06 -21.54
N ASP A 357 4.96 67.65 -22.66
CA ASP A 357 6.31 67.59 -23.20
C ASP A 357 7.32 68.36 -22.34
N THR A 358 8.57 67.87 -22.26
CA THR A 358 9.82 68.55 -22.72
C THR A 358 11.07 67.89 -22.09
N LEU A 359 11.99 67.45 -22.97
CA LEU A 359 13.39 67.06 -22.74
C LEU A 359 14.27 68.32 -22.42
N PRO A 360 15.59 68.26 -22.06
CA PRO A 360 16.55 67.19 -22.40
C PRO A 360 17.64 66.81 -21.36
N ASP A 361 18.31 65.70 -21.69
CA ASP A 361 19.72 65.33 -21.48
C ASP A 361 20.46 65.73 -20.19
N LYS A 362 20.75 64.72 -19.36
CA LYS A 362 22.10 64.52 -18.82
C LYS A 362 22.28 63.08 -18.32
N ALA A 363 23.21 62.38 -18.95
CA ALA A 363 23.77 61.13 -18.46
C ALA A 363 24.50 61.35 -17.14
N MET A 364 24.05 60.70 -16.07
CA MET A 364 24.87 60.47 -14.88
C MET A 364 24.50 59.13 -14.26
N SER A 365 25.49 58.24 -14.31
CA SER A 365 25.57 56.98 -13.59
C SER A 365 25.28 57.19 -12.10
N ILE A 366 24.21 56.58 -11.59
CA ILE A 366 23.94 56.47 -10.16
C ILE A 366 23.78 54.99 -9.84
N VAL A 367 24.78 54.50 -9.11
CA VAL A 367 24.85 53.22 -8.42
C VAL A 367 23.68 53.13 -7.43
N TRP A 368 22.78 52.17 -7.65
CA TRP A 368 21.74 51.82 -6.67
C TRP A 368 22.19 50.61 -5.85
N THR A 369 22.84 50.87 -4.72
CA THR A 369 22.75 50.00 -3.55
C THR A 369 21.39 50.23 -2.89
N ARG A 370 20.57 49.18 -2.78
CA ARG A 370 19.28 49.24 -2.08
C ARG A 370 19.13 48.05 -1.14
N GLU A 371 19.70 48.19 0.06
CA GLU A 371 19.06 47.67 1.26
C GLU A 371 17.90 48.63 1.57
N LEU A 372 16.67 48.11 1.62
CA LEU A 372 15.55 48.81 2.22
C LEU A 372 14.64 47.79 2.90
N VAL A 373 14.77 47.76 4.22
CA VAL A 373 13.74 47.30 5.16
C VAL A 373 12.54 48.22 5.01
N VAL A 374 11.38 47.65 4.65
CA VAL A 374 10.08 48.31 4.80
C VAL A 374 9.12 47.34 5.46
N THR A 375 8.79 47.66 6.70
CA THR A 375 7.60 47.23 7.42
C THR A 375 6.38 48.00 6.92
N SER A 376 5.34 47.30 6.44
CA SER A 376 3.94 47.72 6.64
C SER A 376 2.99 46.62 6.15
N GLU A 377 2.04 46.33 7.03
CA GLU A 377 0.91 45.42 6.90
C GLU A 377 0.14 45.58 5.58
N SER A 378 -0.19 44.45 4.96
CA SER A 378 -1.39 44.36 4.11
C SER A 378 -1.98 42.96 4.22
N PHE A 379 -3.24 42.94 4.64
CA PHE A 379 -4.17 41.83 4.61
C PHE A 379 -4.04 41.02 3.32
N ARG A 380 -3.64 39.75 3.43
CA ARG A 380 -3.70 38.79 2.33
C ARG A 380 -4.45 37.54 2.79
N TRP A 381 -5.69 37.43 2.30
CA TRP A 381 -6.47 36.19 2.32
C TRP A 381 -5.61 35.03 1.82
N SER A 382 -5.25 34.11 2.71
CA SER A 382 -4.68 32.82 2.36
C SER A 382 -5.82 31.80 2.30
N CYS A 383 -6.54 31.80 1.18
CA CYS A 383 -7.37 30.67 0.78
C CYS A 383 -6.46 29.70 0.02
N GLY A 384 -5.85 28.77 0.76
CA GLY A 384 -4.84 27.88 0.20
C GLY A 384 -4.13 27.00 1.22
N GLN A 385 -4.81 26.60 2.30
CA GLN A 385 -4.40 25.40 3.03
C GLN A 385 -4.67 24.21 2.12
N GLN A 386 -3.62 23.74 1.43
CA GLN A 386 -3.54 22.34 1.09
C GLN A 386 -3.73 21.57 2.40
N LEU A 387 -4.89 20.96 2.55
CA LEU A 387 -5.14 19.94 3.55
C LEU A 387 -4.17 18.81 3.21
N VAL A 388 -2.99 18.85 3.81
CA VAL A 388 -2.14 17.67 3.94
C VAL A 388 -3.01 16.72 4.74
N VAL A 389 -3.53 15.69 4.07
CA VAL A 389 -4.26 14.60 4.71
C VAL A 389 -3.25 13.94 5.65
N THR A 390 -3.29 14.34 6.91
CA THR A 390 -2.44 13.79 7.95
C THR A 390 -2.85 12.35 8.23
N THR A 391 -1.85 11.58 8.63
CA THR A 391 -1.86 10.16 8.91
C THR A 391 -2.94 9.74 9.92
N SER A 392 -3.32 8.46 9.88
CA SER A 392 -4.37 7.77 10.64
C SER A 392 -4.39 8.01 12.18
N SER A 393 -3.30 8.51 12.77
CA SER A 393 -3.23 8.83 14.20
C SER A 393 -4.19 9.96 14.60
N ASP A 394 -4.37 10.97 13.75
CA ASP A 394 -5.19 12.15 14.10
C ASP A 394 -6.69 11.84 14.05
N SER A 395 -7.15 11.07 13.06
CA SER A 395 -8.57 10.71 12.95
C SER A 395 -9.04 9.78 14.07
N LEU A 396 -8.19 8.85 14.50
CA LEU A 396 -8.50 7.93 15.60
C LEU A 396 -8.44 8.65 16.95
N ARG A 397 -7.50 9.58 17.12
CA ARG A 397 -7.46 10.50 18.26
C ARG A 397 -8.71 11.37 18.37
N VAL A 398 -9.16 11.97 17.26
CA VAL A 398 -10.40 12.76 17.20
C VAL A 398 -11.62 11.88 17.52
N MET A 399 -11.66 10.64 17.05
CA MET A 399 -12.76 9.72 17.33
C MET A 399 -12.81 9.29 18.81
N ILE A 400 -11.65 9.06 19.44
CA ILE A 400 -11.55 8.80 20.89
C ILE A 400 -11.96 10.02 21.71
N GLU A 401 -11.55 11.22 21.30
CA GLU A 401 -11.93 12.50 21.94
C GLU A 401 -13.46 12.72 21.86
N LEU A 402 -14.08 12.48 20.69
CA LEU A 402 -15.53 12.60 20.48
C LEU A 402 -16.37 11.61 21.32
N ILE A 403 -15.92 10.35 21.42
CA ILE A 403 -16.60 9.31 22.22
C ILE A 403 -16.49 9.62 23.73
N CYS A 404 -15.44 10.31 24.14
CA CYS A 404 -15.19 10.63 25.54
C CYS A 404 -15.86 11.94 26.00
N ASP A 405 -16.00 12.95 25.14
CA ASP A 405 -16.69 14.20 25.46
C ASP A 405 -18.21 14.03 25.57
N THR A 406 -18.79 13.09 24.81
CA THR A 406 -20.20 12.71 24.94
C THR A 406 -20.56 12.08 26.30
N ARG A 407 -19.58 11.69 27.13
CA ARG A 407 -19.78 11.21 28.52
C ARG A 407 -19.58 12.26 29.61
N ARG A 408 -19.08 13.46 29.29
CA ARG A 408 -18.93 14.56 30.27
C ARG A 408 -20.09 15.56 30.26
N SER A 409 -21.00 15.46 29.30
CA SER A 409 -22.20 16.31 29.19
C SER A 409 -23.46 15.68 29.81
N LYS A 410 -23.33 14.78 30.79
CA LYS A 410 -24.45 14.24 31.56
C LYS A 410 -24.17 14.33 33.05
#